data_AF-A0A7C6F8N6-F1
#
_entry.id   AF-A0A7C6F8N6-F1
#
_cell.length_a   1.000
_cell.length_b   1.000
_cell.length_c   1.000
_cell.angle_alpha   90.00
_cell.angle_beta   90.00
_cell.angle_gamma   90.00
#
_symmetry.space_group_name_H-M   'P 1'
#
loop_
_entity.id
_entity.type
_entity.pdbx_description
1 polymer ?
#
loop_
_entity_poly.entity_id
_entity_poly.type
_entity_poly.pdbx_seq_one_letter_code
_entity_poly.pdbx_strand_id
1 'polypeptide(L)'
;MAGNISLTGLTSNINWTNLINDIINAKKASTVTPLENKKSDYQAKLSAYQSFNSLLLSLKNYIDDNKLDTTSGYNIYKYSLTSSNTNITPEDILDVSLSTDANIGNYSIEVTSLAQAEKIASDSQTSKTTALGLSGTITINSKEITIGADDTLQSIASKINSAGAGVTASILSISDTEHRLTLESQSKGAEGISLTDGSDILKTLGILDASGNKKNIITAGADASLNIDGYSITSSSNTVTDVISGVTLTLKKTNTGEPIKLAITEDQSAISGKVSAMVSSINSILSYIKTQNTYAGEGSKPSPLMGDINLQTVRSSITSALFEEVEGNSTYKTASSIGITFGKDGSLTLNTTTFSDALNSNKSEVINVLTRLGDTLKTNMNVYVDPFT
;
A
#
# COMPACT_ATOMS: atom_id res chain seq x y z
N MET A 1 -5.35 -80.45 23.24
CA MET A 1 -5.65 -81.33 22.09
C MET A 1 -5.09 -80.66 20.86
N ALA A 2 -4.01 -81.23 20.33
CA ALA A 2 -3.41 -80.83 19.07
C ALA A 2 -4.41 -81.15 17.94
N GLY A 3 -4.88 -80.13 17.23
CA GLY A 3 -5.54 -80.31 15.95
C GLY A 3 -4.46 -80.59 14.91
N ASN A 4 -4.42 -81.82 14.40
CA ASN A 4 -3.53 -82.27 13.34
C ASN A 4 -3.57 -81.30 12.15
N ILE A 5 -2.45 -80.65 11.86
CA ILE A 5 -2.19 -80.12 10.52
C ILE A 5 -1.66 -81.30 9.72
N SER A 6 -2.52 -81.96 8.95
CA SER A 6 -2.08 -82.98 8.00
C SER A 6 -1.33 -82.29 6.86
N LEU A 7 0.00 -82.42 6.85
CA LEU A 7 0.82 -82.04 5.71
C LEU A 7 0.69 -83.15 4.64
N THR A 8 -0.34 -83.07 3.80
CA THR A 8 -0.47 -83.91 2.60
C THR A 8 0.55 -83.49 1.55
N GLY A 9 1.32 -84.47 1.06
CA GLY A 9 2.59 -84.31 0.37
C GLY A 9 2.60 -83.59 -0.98
N LEU A 10 3.74 -82.94 -1.26
CA LEU A 10 4.64 -83.06 -2.42
C LEU A 10 4.13 -83.12 -3.88
N THR A 11 2.83 -83.11 -4.17
CA THR A 11 2.28 -82.97 -5.54
C THR A 11 1.27 -81.84 -5.68
N SER A 12 0.97 -81.15 -4.60
CA SER A 12 0.16 -79.94 -4.65
C SER A 12 1.07 -78.82 -5.18
N ASN A 13 0.72 -78.25 -6.32
CA ASN A 13 1.31 -77.06 -6.92
C ASN A 13 1.03 -75.80 -6.05
N ILE A 14 1.04 -75.96 -4.73
CA ILE A 14 0.76 -74.94 -3.73
C ILE A 14 2.04 -74.15 -3.56
N ASN A 15 2.00 -72.94 -4.09
CA ASN A 15 3.03 -71.95 -3.88
C ASN A 15 2.94 -71.45 -2.43
N TRP A 16 3.59 -72.15 -1.51
CA TRP A 16 3.63 -71.80 -0.08
C TRP A 16 4.18 -70.40 0.17
N THR A 17 5.08 -69.91 -0.70
CA THR A 17 5.54 -68.52 -0.69
C THR A 17 4.40 -67.56 -0.98
N ASN A 18 3.55 -67.84 -1.97
CA ASN A 18 2.35 -67.04 -2.24
C ASN A 18 1.35 -67.11 -1.07
N LEU A 19 1.09 -68.29 -0.51
CA LEU A 19 0.16 -68.43 0.61
C LEU A 19 0.64 -67.67 1.88
N ILE A 20 1.94 -67.75 2.20
CA ILE A 20 2.53 -67.00 3.31
C ILE A 20 2.46 -65.49 3.02
N ASN A 21 2.77 -65.07 1.79
CA ASN A 21 2.62 -63.68 1.38
C ASN A 21 1.17 -63.20 1.46
N ASP A 22 0.20 -64.03 1.07
CA ASP A 22 -1.23 -63.71 1.14
C ASP A 22 -1.71 -63.58 2.59
N ILE A 23 -1.26 -64.44 3.50
CA ILE A 23 -1.57 -64.33 4.94
C ILE A 23 -0.91 -63.08 5.56
N ILE A 24 0.35 -62.80 5.21
CA ILE A 24 1.06 -61.60 5.67
C ILE A 24 0.37 -60.34 5.13
N ASN A 25 -0.02 -60.32 3.86
CA ASN A 25 -0.71 -59.22 3.22
C ASN A 25 -2.11 -59.04 3.79
N ALA A 26 -2.87 -60.10 4.04
CA ALA A 26 -4.17 -60.05 4.71
C ALA A 26 -4.05 -59.51 6.14
N LYS A 27 -3.02 -59.93 6.89
CA LYS A 27 -2.75 -59.41 8.25
C LYS A 27 -2.33 -57.95 8.23
N LYS A 28 -1.47 -57.53 7.29
CA LYS A 28 -1.11 -56.12 7.06
C LYS A 28 -2.33 -55.31 6.67
N ALA A 29 -3.16 -55.81 5.74
CA ALA A 29 -4.39 -55.14 5.32
C ALA A 29 -5.39 -54.96 6.48
N SER A 30 -5.48 -55.95 7.39
CA SER A 30 -6.37 -55.85 8.55
C SER A 30 -5.85 -54.94 9.68
N THR A 31 -4.54 -54.65 9.73
CA THR A 31 -3.92 -53.94 10.87
C THR A 31 -3.35 -52.56 10.50
N VAL A 32 -2.71 -52.45 9.34
CA VAL A 32 -2.06 -51.23 8.86
C VAL A 32 -3.05 -50.36 8.07
N THR A 33 -3.89 -50.94 7.21
CA THR A 33 -4.85 -50.16 6.40
C THR A 33 -5.79 -49.29 7.24
N PRO A 34 -6.36 -49.75 8.39
CA PRO A 34 -7.16 -48.88 9.24
C PRO A 34 -6.38 -47.69 9.82
N LEU A 35 -5.08 -47.87 10.11
CA LEU A 35 -4.22 -46.80 10.62
C LEU A 35 -3.84 -45.81 9.52
N GLU A 36 -3.52 -46.28 8.31
CA GLU A 36 -3.27 -45.43 7.15
C GLU A 36 -4.53 -44.64 6.75
N ASN A 37 -5.72 -45.26 6.83
CA ASN A 37 -6.99 -44.56 6.63
C ASN A 37 -7.19 -43.45 7.66
N LYS A 38 -6.96 -43.73 8.97
CA LYS A 38 -7.02 -42.71 10.02
C LYS A 38 -6.03 -41.57 9.79
N LYS A 39 -4.80 -41.90 9.38
CA LYS A 39 -3.77 -40.90 9.06
C LYS A 39 -4.21 -40.02 7.88
N SER A 40 -4.72 -40.62 6.82
CA SER A 40 -5.28 -39.89 5.68
C SER A 40 -6.46 -39.00 6.08
N ASP A 41 -7.35 -39.48 6.96
CA ASP A 41 -8.46 -38.68 7.49
C ASP A 41 -7.98 -37.48 8.29
N TYR A 42 -7.00 -37.66 9.19
CA TYR A 42 -6.44 -36.55 9.97
C TYR A 42 -5.67 -35.56 9.10
N GLN A 43 -4.94 -36.02 8.08
CA GLN A 43 -4.29 -35.14 7.11
C GLN A 43 -5.32 -34.31 6.33
N ALA A 44 -6.42 -34.93 5.88
CA ALA A 44 -7.49 -34.21 5.19
C ALA A 44 -8.18 -33.18 6.11
N LYS A 45 -8.41 -33.51 7.39
CA LYS A 45 -8.92 -32.57 8.40
C LYS A 45 -7.97 -31.41 8.64
N LEU A 46 -6.67 -31.68 8.79
CA LEU A 46 -5.65 -30.67 8.98
C LEU A 46 -5.62 -29.69 7.80
N SER A 47 -5.57 -30.19 6.56
CA SER A 47 -5.60 -29.33 5.36
C SER A 47 -6.89 -28.52 5.25
N ALA A 48 -8.02 -29.09 5.67
CA ALA A 48 -9.29 -28.37 5.71
C ALA A 48 -9.28 -27.23 6.74
N TYR A 49 -8.80 -27.47 7.97
CA TYR A 49 -8.65 -26.40 8.96
C TYR A 49 -7.65 -25.33 8.53
N GLN A 50 -6.53 -25.71 7.90
CA GLN A 50 -5.58 -24.75 7.35
C GLN A 50 -6.24 -23.84 6.30
N SER A 51 -7.01 -24.43 5.39
CA SER A 51 -7.77 -23.67 4.38
C SER A 51 -8.79 -22.73 5.02
N PHE A 52 -9.51 -23.22 6.04
CA PHE A 52 -10.47 -22.42 6.78
C PHE A 52 -9.79 -21.26 7.53
N ASN A 53 -8.69 -21.54 8.23
CA ASN A 53 -7.91 -20.54 8.93
C ASN A 53 -7.39 -19.44 7.98
N SER A 54 -6.90 -19.82 6.79
CA SER A 54 -6.49 -18.84 5.78
C SER A 54 -7.62 -17.92 5.34
N LEU A 55 -8.85 -18.43 5.21
CA LEU A 55 -10.02 -17.59 4.88
C LEU A 55 -10.36 -16.63 6.03
N LEU A 56 -10.26 -17.08 7.29
CA LEU A 56 -10.45 -16.22 8.45
C LEU A 56 -9.36 -15.15 8.52
N LEU A 57 -8.09 -15.53 8.42
CA LEU A 57 -6.99 -14.57 8.43
C LEU A 57 -7.13 -13.54 7.31
N SER A 58 -7.58 -13.95 6.12
CA SER A 58 -7.81 -13.04 4.99
C SER A 58 -8.89 -11.98 5.30
N LEU A 59 -10.03 -12.38 5.87
CA LEU A 59 -11.07 -11.41 6.26
C LEU A 59 -10.59 -10.52 7.41
N LYS A 60 -9.84 -11.06 8.39
CA LYS A 60 -9.29 -10.29 9.51
C LYS A 60 -8.32 -9.21 8.99
N ASN A 61 -7.34 -9.61 8.19
CA ASN A 61 -6.37 -8.68 7.60
C ASN A 61 -7.08 -7.65 6.72
N TYR A 62 -8.11 -8.06 5.97
CA TYR A 62 -8.90 -7.11 5.19
C TYR A 62 -9.57 -6.03 6.06
N ILE A 63 -10.14 -6.42 7.22
CA ILE A 63 -10.72 -5.48 8.18
C ILE A 63 -9.64 -4.54 8.74
N ASP A 64 -8.49 -5.09 9.17
CA ASP A 64 -7.39 -4.32 9.76
C ASP A 64 -6.75 -3.33 8.77
N ASP A 65 -6.36 -3.82 7.59
CA ASP A 65 -5.67 -3.04 6.55
C ASP A 65 -6.56 -1.91 6.03
N ASN A 66 -7.88 -2.11 6.01
CA ASN A 66 -8.85 -1.11 5.58
C ASN A 66 -9.48 -0.31 6.73
N LYS A 67 -9.10 -0.62 7.98
CA LYS A 67 -9.61 -0.02 9.22
C LYS A 67 -11.13 -0.04 9.34
N LEU A 68 -11.76 -1.14 8.92
CA LEU A 68 -13.23 -1.29 8.92
C LEU A 68 -13.84 -1.41 10.32
N ASP A 69 -13.00 -1.52 11.34
CA ASP A 69 -13.33 -1.46 12.77
C ASP A 69 -13.24 -0.04 13.35
N THR A 70 -12.92 0.97 12.52
CA THR A 70 -12.88 2.37 12.95
C THR A 70 -13.59 3.29 11.96
N THR A 71 -14.08 4.44 12.45
CA THR A 71 -14.71 5.46 11.59
C THR A 71 -13.74 5.99 10.51
N SER A 72 -12.45 6.07 10.83
CA SER A 72 -11.41 6.56 9.91
C SER A 72 -11.25 5.74 8.63
N GLY A 73 -11.58 4.43 8.67
CA GLY A 73 -11.55 3.55 7.50
C GLY A 73 -12.55 3.95 6.41
N TYR A 74 -13.54 4.77 6.77
CA TYR A 74 -14.61 5.25 5.90
C TYR A 74 -14.49 6.73 5.52
N ASN A 75 -13.45 7.42 5.99
CA ASN A 75 -13.12 8.78 5.56
C ASN A 75 -12.39 8.72 4.21
N ILE A 76 -13.14 8.41 3.16
CA ILE A 76 -12.63 8.30 1.79
C ILE A 76 -13.20 9.46 0.99
N TYR A 77 -12.30 10.21 0.38
CA TYR A 77 -12.62 11.40 -0.40
C TYR A 77 -12.08 11.24 -1.81
N LYS A 78 -12.78 11.88 -2.74
CA LYS A 78 -12.35 12.06 -4.12
C LYS A 78 -12.32 13.54 -4.44
N TYR A 79 -11.50 13.90 -5.41
CA TYR A 79 -11.49 15.25 -5.94
C TYR A 79 -11.95 15.28 -7.39
N SER A 80 -12.38 16.45 -7.84
CA SER A 80 -12.44 16.81 -9.24
C SER A 80 -11.78 18.15 -9.46
N LEU A 81 -11.09 18.28 -10.60
CA LEU A 81 -10.53 19.55 -11.06
C LEU A 81 -11.35 20.02 -12.25
N THR A 82 -11.71 21.30 -12.26
CA THR A 82 -12.41 21.92 -13.38
C THR A 82 -11.82 23.29 -13.70
N SER A 83 -11.82 23.66 -14.97
CA SER A 83 -11.43 24.99 -15.43
C SER A 83 -12.59 25.62 -16.20
N SER A 84 -12.73 26.94 -16.10
CA SER A 84 -13.65 27.69 -16.96
C SER A 84 -13.12 27.87 -18.38
N ASN A 85 -11.82 27.64 -18.62
CA ASN A 85 -11.21 27.68 -19.94
C ASN A 85 -11.11 26.25 -20.51
N THR A 86 -11.76 26.02 -21.67
CA THR A 86 -11.79 24.72 -22.36
C THR A 86 -10.46 24.29 -22.97
N ASN A 87 -9.49 25.20 -23.09
CA ASN A 87 -8.16 24.90 -23.62
C ASN A 87 -7.18 24.43 -22.54
N ILE A 88 -7.60 24.47 -21.27
CA ILE A 88 -6.81 24.01 -20.14
C ILE A 88 -7.29 22.63 -19.72
N THR A 89 -6.38 21.68 -19.68
CA THR A 89 -6.55 20.42 -18.96
C THR A 89 -6.04 20.61 -17.53
N PRO A 90 -6.92 20.67 -16.50
CA PRO A 90 -6.48 20.95 -15.13
C PRO A 90 -5.41 19.99 -14.60
N GLU A 91 -5.47 18.71 -14.98
CA GLU A 91 -4.57 17.64 -14.54
C GLU A 91 -3.12 17.81 -15.06
N ASP A 92 -2.94 18.59 -16.13
CA ASP A 92 -1.62 18.96 -16.66
C ASP A 92 -0.94 20.06 -15.80
N ILE A 93 -1.73 20.77 -14.99
CA ILE A 93 -1.30 21.93 -14.21
C ILE A 93 -1.15 21.56 -12.74
N LEU A 94 -2.13 20.82 -12.22
CA LEU A 94 -2.22 20.47 -10.82
C LEU A 94 -2.57 18.98 -10.68
N ASP A 95 -1.89 18.32 -9.76
CA ASP A 95 -2.30 17.01 -9.26
C ASP A 95 -2.60 17.09 -7.77
N VAL A 96 -3.55 16.29 -7.31
CA VAL A 96 -4.07 16.36 -5.94
C VAL A 96 -4.10 14.98 -5.34
N SER A 97 -3.58 14.85 -4.13
CA SER A 97 -3.78 13.65 -3.32
C SER A 97 -4.45 14.03 -2.01
N LEU A 98 -5.35 13.15 -1.55
CA LEU A 98 -6.17 13.33 -0.37
C LEU A 98 -5.83 12.26 0.66
N SER A 99 -5.77 12.66 1.91
CA SER A 99 -5.65 11.75 3.06
C SER A 99 -6.99 11.56 3.77
N THR A 100 -7.01 10.75 4.82
CA THR A 100 -8.19 10.53 5.68
C THR A 100 -8.62 11.78 6.47
N ASP A 101 -7.74 12.78 6.56
CA ASP A 101 -7.97 14.04 7.28
C ASP A 101 -8.42 15.17 6.36
N ALA A 102 -8.67 14.85 5.08
CA ALA A 102 -9.23 15.79 4.13
C ALA A 102 -10.67 16.17 4.52
N ASN A 103 -11.07 17.39 4.17
CA ASN A 103 -12.42 17.88 4.39
C ASN A 103 -13.10 18.18 3.04
N ILE A 104 -14.42 17.96 2.99
CA ILE A 104 -15.26 18.34 1.87
C ILE A 104 -15.20 19.86 1.70
N GLY A 105 -14.99 20.32 0.47
CA GLY A 105 -14.84 21.74 0.20
C GLY A 105 -14.63 22.03 -1.27
N ASN A 106 -14.70 23.31 -1.63
CA ASN A 106 -14.36 23.80 -2.95
C ASN A 106 -13.29 24.88 -2.80
N TYR A 107 -12.26 24.82 -3.64
CA TYR A 107 -11.12 25.74 -3.60
C TYR A 107 -10.82 26.23 -5.01
N SER A 108 -10.51 27.51 -5.14
CA SER A 108 -10.02 28.13 -6.37
C SER A 108 -8.51 28.28 -6.31
N ILE A 109 -7.79 27.55 -7.17
CA ILE A 109 -6.34 27.42 -7.14
C ILE A 109 -5.71 28.03 -8.41
N GLU A 110 -4.80 28.96 -8.22
CA GLU A 110 -4.03 29.58 -9.28
C GLU A 110 -2.53 29.46 -8.97
N VAL A 111 -1.78 28.83 -9.86
CA VAL A 111 -0.33 28.65 -9.78
C VAL A 111 0.33 29.76 -10.58
N THR A 112 1.01 30.67 -9.90
CA THR A 112 1.64 31.86 -10.50
C THR A 112 3.11 31.61 -10.86
N SER A 113 3.83 30.83 -10.06
CA SER A 113 5.20 30.39 -10.35
C SER A 113 5.46 28.99 -9.79
N LEU A 114 6.41 28.28 -10.41
CA LEU A 114 6.90 26.99 -9.91
C LEU A 114 8.22 27.19 -9.18
N ALA A 115 8.45 26.33 -8.19
CA ALA A 115 9.72 26.23 -7.51
C ALA A 115 10.79 25.71 -8.48
N GLN A 116 11.97 26.34 -8.44
CA GLN A 116 13.12 26.02 -9.28
C GLN A 116 14.31 25.65 -8.40
N ALA A 117 15.09 24.68 -8.86
CA ALA A 117 16.35 24.32 -8.23
C ALA A 117 17.43 25.27 -8.73
N GLU A 118 18.28 25.75 -7.83
CA GLU A 118 19.41 26.58 -8.22
C GLU A 118 20.46 25.75 -8.96
N LYS A 119 20.94 26.29 -10.08
CA LYS A 119 22.01 25.71 -10.89
C LYS A 119 23.07 26.76 -11.20
N ILE A 120 24.31 26.44 -10.87
CA ILE A 120 25.48 27.31 -11.03
C ILE A 120 26.54 26.55 -11.82
N ALA A 121 27.26 27.22 -12.70
CA ALA A 121 28.40 26.66 -13.41
C ALA A 121 29.73 27.30 -12.99
N SER A 122 30.83 26.60 -13.22
CA SER A 122 32.18 27.16 -13.20
C SER A 122 32.45 27.95 -14.48
N ASP A 123 33.53 28.72 -14.46
CA ASP A 123 34.22 29.15 -15.67
C ASP A 123 34.74 27.92 -16.45
N SER A 124 35.01 28.11 -17.74
CA SER A 124 35.51 27.05 -18.63
C SER A 124 36.88 26.55 -18.20
N GLN A 125 37.06 25.23 -18.21
CA GLN A 125 38.32 24.53 -18.01
C GLN A 125 38.69 23.77 -19.28
N THR A 126 39.98 23.76 -19.62
CA THR A 126 40.49 23.12 -20.84
C THR A 126 40.57 21.61 -20.78
N SER A 127 40.52 21.03 -19.58
CA SER A 127 40.55 19.58 -19.37
C SER A 127 39.76 19.20 -18.12
N LYS A 128 39.08 18.05 -18.19
CA LYS A 128 38.36 17.46 -17.05
C LYS A 128 39.21 16.52 -16.20
N THR A 129 40.35 16.05 -16.74
CA THR A 129 41.25 15.04 -16.14
C THR A 129 42.62 15.58 -15.76
N THR A 130 42.95 16.81 -16.14
CA THR A 130 44.20 17.45 -15.71
C THR A 130 44.01 17.99 -14.30
N ALA A 131 45.01 17.79 -13.44
CA ALA A 131 45.01 18.35 -12.10
C ALA A 131 44.92 19.88 -12.17
N LEU A 132 44.06 20.48 -11.35
CA LEU A 132 43.84 21.93 -11.35
C LEU A 132 44.89 22.69 -10.52
N GLY A 133 45.70 21.98 -9.72
CA GLY A 133 46.70 22.58 -8.85
C GLY A 133 46.10 23.39 -7.69
N LEU A 134 44.83 23.14 -7.36
CA LEU A 134 44.10 23.82 -6.28
C LEU A 134 44.15 22.98 -5.01
N SER A 135 44.32 23.60 -3.85
CA SER A 135 44.32 22.88 -2.58
C SER A 135 43.67 23.69 -1.47
N GLY A 136 42.90 23.04 -0.61
CA GLY A 136 42.23 23.68 0.51
C GLY A 136 40.86 23.09 0.78
N THR A 137 39.99 23.88 1.42
CA THR A 137 38.62 23.45 1.75
C THR A 137 37.58 24.38 1.16
N ILE A 138 36.50 23.76 0.68
CA ILE A 138 35.25 24.44 0.30
C ILE A 138 34.14 23.92 1.20
N THR A 139 33.13 24.73 1.46
CA THR A 139 31.92 24.30 2.17
C THR A 139 30.70 24.49 1.29
N ILE A 140 29.90 23.43 1.13
CA ILE A 140 28.63 23.44 0.39
C ILE A 140 27.54 22.97 1.36
N ASN A 141 26.48 23.77 1.55
CA ASN A 141 25.36 23.47 2.47
C ASN A 141 25.85 22.94 3.85
N SER A 142 26.81 23.65 4.44
CA SER A 142 27.44 23.30 5.73
C SER A 142 28.26 22.00 5.75
N LYS A 143 28.56 21.39 4.59
CA LYS A 143 29.48 20.26 4.45
C LYS A 143 30.83 20.72 3.93
N GLU A 144 31.87 20.50 4.71
CA GLU A 144 33.25 20.75 4.30
C GLU A 144 33.75 19.66 3.34
N ILE A 145 34.44 20.07 2.29
CA ILE A 145 34.98 19.22 1.24
C ILE A 145 36.44 19.63 1.01
N THR A 146 37.35 18.68 1.20
CA THR A 146 38.79 18.90 1.00
C THR A 146 39.20 18.64 -0.44
N ILE A 147 39.82 19.65 -1.05
CA ILE A 147 40.40 19.60 -2.40
C ILE A 147 41.92 19.52 -2.28
N GLY A 148 42.53 18.58 -2.98
CA GLY A 148 43.98 18.38 -3.05
C GLY A 148 44.54 18.85 -4.39
N ALA A 149 45.84 19.18 -4.43
CA ALA A 149 46.49 19.73 -5.63
C ALA A 149 46.39 18.82 -6.88
N ASP A 150 46.33 17.51 -6.66
CA ASP A 150 46.19 16.50 -7.72
C ASP A 150 44.74 16.32 -8.19
N ASP A 151 43.77 16.98 -7.55
CA ASP A 151 42.38 16.89 -7.93
C ASP A 151 42.14 17.54 -9.30
N THR A 152 41.45 16.76 -10.13
CA THR A 152 40.91 17.14 -11.44
C THR A 152 39.47 17.62 -11.29
N LEU A 153 38.93 18.29 -12.30
CA LEU A 153 37.50 18.68 -12.32
C LEU A 153 36.57 17.48 -12.04
N GLN A 154 36.88 16.29 -12.57
CA GLN A 154 36.14 15.05 -12.31
C GLN A 154 36.20 14.61 -10.86
N SER A 155 37.39 14.66 -10.25
CA SER A 155 37.54 14.28 -8.85
C SER A 155 36.83 15.26 -7.91
N ILE A 156 36.85 16.57 -8.22
CA ILE A 156 36.10 17.58 -7.45
C ILE A 156 34.60 17.31 -7.53
N ALA A 157 34.04 17.07 -8.72
CA ALA A 157 32.63 16.72 -8.87
C ALA A 157 32.27 15.46 -8.05
N SER A 158 33.14 14.44 -8.10
CA SER A 158 32.94 13.19 -7.37
C SER A 158 33.00 13.39 -5.85
N LYS A 159 33.92 14.22 -5.36
CA LYS A 159 34.02 14.59 -3.94
C LYS A 159 32.79 15.34 -3.46
N ILE A 160 32.27 16.28 -4.25
CA ILE A 160 31.04 17.01 -3.93
C ILE A 160 29.85 16.07 -3.83
N ASN A 161 29.67 15.17 -4.80
CA ASN A 161 28.59 14.17 -4.77
C ASN A 161 28.73 13.21 -3.58
N SER A 162 29.97 12.80 -3.26
CA SER A 162 30.24 11.86 -2.15
C SER A 162 30.05 12.50 -0.78
N ALA A 163 30.18 13.84 -0.67
CA ALA A 163 29.98 14.56 0.58
C ALA A 163 28.51 14.61 1.02
N GLY A 164 27.56 14.28 0.13
CA GLY A 164 26.13 14.29 0.44
C GLY A 164 25.62 15.68 0.84
N ALA A 165 26.16 16.74 0.22
CA ALA A 165 25.86 18.13 0.56
C ALA A 165 24.50 18.63 0.01
N GLY A 166 23.59 17.74 -0.41
CA GLY A 166 22.31 18.13 -1.01
C GLY A 166 22.44 18.83 -2.37
N VAL A 167 23.58 18.67 -3.05
CA VAL A 167 23.82 19.16 -4.40
C VAL A 167 24.31 18.02 -5.28
N THR A 168 23.97 18.09 -6.56
CA THR A 168 24.50 17.21 -7.60
C THR A 168 25.53 18.00 -8.41
N ALA A 169 26.78 17.55 -8.36
CA ALA A 169 27.86 18.06 -9.18
C ALA A 169 28.00 17.22 -10.46
N SER A 170 28.06 17.88 -11.61
CA SER A 170 28.28 17.23 -12.90
C SER A 170 29.19 18.05 -13.81
N ILE A 171 29.80 17.41 -14.80
CA ILE A 171 30.65 18.12 -15.77
C ILE A 171 29.90 18.24 -17.09
N LEU A 172 29.70 19.48 -17.51
CA LEU A 172 29.19 19.82 -18.82
C LEU A 172 30.38 20.03 -19.77
N SER A 173 30.53 19.14 -20.75
CA SER A 173 31.52 19.28 -21.83
C SER A 173 30.86 19.92 -23.05
N ILE A 174 31.25 21.14 -23.39
CA ILE A 174 30.73 21.89 -24.54
C ILE A 174 31.57 21.60 -25.79
N SER A 175 32.88 21.43 -25.62
CA SER A 175 33.81 20.99 -26.67
C SER A 175 34.97 20.20 -26.05
N ASP A 176 35.94 19.78 -26.87
CA ASP A 176 37.16 19.09 -26.41
C ASP A 176 38.06 19.96 -25.52
N THR A 177 37.84 21.28 -25.51
CA THR A 177 38.64 22.25 -24.74
C THR A 177 37.79 23.15 -23.85
N GLU A 178 36.51 22.85 -23.70
CA GLU A 178 35.60 23.59 -22.81
C GLU A 178 34.78 22.62 -21.96
N HIS A 179 35.15 22.56 -20.68
CA HIS A 179 34.46 21.79 -19.65
C HIS A 179 34.09 22.70 -18.48
N ARG A 180 32.87 22.54 -17.96
CA ARG A 180 32.38 23.31 -16.81
C ARG A 180 31.88 22.37 -15.73
N LEU A 181 32.28 22.60 -14.49
CA LEU A 181 31.64 22.00 -13.33
C LEU A 181 30.30 22.70 -13.14
N THR A 182 29.22 21.93 -13.02
CA THR A 182 27.89 22.43 -12.72
C THR A 182 27.48 21.88 -11.37
N LEU A 183 26.90 22.74 -10.54
CA LEU A 183 26.32 22.41 -9.25
C LEU A 183 24.83 22.69 -9.35
N GLU A 184 24.02 21.67 -9.12
CA GLU A 184 22.56 21.77 -9.12
C GLU A 184 22.04 21.35 -7.74
N SER A 185 21.20 22.18 -7.13
CA SER A 185 20.56 21.84 -5.87
C SER A 185 19.64 20.63 -6.04
N GLN A 186 19.65 19.71 -5.09
CA GLN A 186 18.70 18.60 -5.07
C GLN A 186 17.31 19.04 -4.57
N SER A 187 17.25 20.13 -3.81
CA SER A 187 16.00 20.81 -3.43
C SER A 187 15.73 22.00 -4.34
N LYS A 188 14.43 22.27 -4.52
CA LYS A 188 13.95 23.51 -5.15
C LYS A 188 13.81 24.59 -4.07
N GLY A 189 13.53 25.81 -4.51
CA GLY A 189 13.23 26.93 -3.62
C GLY A 189 14.28 28.03 -3.67
N ALA A 190 13.95 29.17 -3.05
CA ALA A 190 14.76 30.38 -3.06
C ALA A 190 16.06 30.28 -2.25
N GLU A 191 16.15 29.35 -1.29
CA GLU A 191 17.37 29.14 -0.49
C GLU A 191 18.57 28.71 -1.36
N GLY A 192 18.31 27.88 -2.39
CA GLY A 192 19.33 27.41 -3.32
C GLY A 192 20.50 26.69 -2.64
N ILE A 193 21.71 26.94 -3.12
CA ILE A 193 22.97 26.36 -2.66
C ILE A 193 23.70 27.37 -1.77
N SER A 194 24.06 26.99 -0.55
CA SER A 194 24.96 27.77 0.29
C SER A 194 26.42 27.39 -0.01
N LEU A 195 27.23 28.39 -0.37
CA LEU A 195 28.64 28.21 -0.74
C LEU A 195 29.51 29.07 0.16
N THR A 196 30.56 28.47 0.73
CA THR A 196 31.60 29.20 1.45
C THR A 196 32.96 28.71 0.98
N ASP A 197 33.83 29.65 0.67
CA ASP A 197 35.13 29.37 0.05
C ASP A 197 36.26 29.77 1.01
N GLY A 198 36.77 28.79 1.75
CA GLY A 198 37.84 29.01 2.72
C GLY A 198 39.24 29.11 2.10
N SER A 199 39.38 28.78 0.82
CA SER A 199 40.68 28.68 0.13
C SER A 199 40.67 29.23 -1.30
N ASP A 200 39.72 30.11 -1.62
CA ASP A 200 39.52 30.75 -2.94
C ASP A 200 39.39 29.78 -4.13
N ILE A 201 39.01 28.53 -3.87
CA ILE A 201 38.85 27.47 -4.88
C ILE A 201 37.60 27.76 -5.73
N LEU A 202 36.46 28.07 -5.10
CA LEU A 202 35.22 28.38 -5.80
C LEU A 202 35.32 29.69 -6.58
N LYS A 203 36.07 30.67 -6.06
CA LYS A 203 36.41 31.91 -6.80
C LYS A 203 37.30 31.62 -8.01
N THR A 204 38.33 30.78 -7.85
CA THR A 204 39.23 30.40 -8.95
C THR A 204 38.51 29.60 -10.03
N LEU A 205 37.59 28.73 -9.63
CA LEU A 205 36.69 28.02 -10.56
C LEU A 205 35.64 28.93 -11.18
N GLY A 206 35.50 30.19 -10.75
CA GLY A 206 34.50 31.12 -11.27
C GLY A 206 33.05 30.79 -10.86
N ILE A 207 32.87 29.97 -9.82
CA ILE A 207 31.56 29.72 -9.22
C ILE A 207 31.15 30.94 -8.36
N LEU A 208 32.13 31.52 -7.64
CA LEU A 208 31.98 32.77 -6.91
C LEU A 208 32.76 33.90 -7.57
N ASP A 209 32.29 35.14 -7.39
CA ASP A 209 33.03 36.35 -7.74
C ASP A 209 34.04 36.73 -6.64
N ALA A 210 34.82 37.80 -6.87
CA ALA A 210 35.81 38.28 -5.90
C ALA A 210 35.19 38.75 -4.57
N SER A 211 33.90 39.13 -4.59
CA SER A 211 33.15 39.56 -3.40
C SER A 211 32.48 38.38 -2.68
N GLY A 212 32.58 37.16 -3.20
CA GLY A 212 31.95 35.96 -2.65
C GLY A 212 30.50 35.74 -3.09
N ASN A 213 29.98 36.51 -4.06
CA ASN A 213 28.65 36.26 -4.63
C ASN A 213 28.71 35.17 -5.69
N LYS A 214 27.61 34.44 -5.88
CA LYS A 214 27.45 33.47 -6.96
C LYS A 214 27.55 34.18 -8.32
N LYS A 215 28.48 33.76 -9.17
CA LYS A 215 28.80 34.44 -10.45
C LYS A 215 27.99 33.90 -11.62
N ASN A 216 28.20 32.63 -11.97
CA ASN A 216 27.67 32.01 -13.18
C ASN A 216 26.39 31.20 -12.92
N ILE A 217 25.34 31.88 -12.45
CA ILE A 217 24.03 31.25 -12.21
C ILE A 217 23.36 30.94 -13.55
N ILE A 218 23.10 29.66 -13.83
CA ILE A 218 22.33 29.21 -15.00
C ILE A 218 20.83 29.31 -14.71
N THR A 219 20.42 28.91 -13.50
CA THR A 219 19.03 28.98 -13.04
C THR A 219 19.06 29.38 -11.58
N ALA A 220 18.37 30.46 -11.22
CA ALA A 220 18.25 30.86 -9.82
C ALA A 220 17.27 29.93 -9.10
N GLY A 221 17.56 29.61 -7.84
CA GLY A 221 16.59 28.99 -6.96
C GLY A 221 15.40 29.93 -6.76
N ALA A 222 14.19 29.41 -6.85
CA ALA A 222 12.97 30.20 -6.66
C ALA A 222 11.91 29.35 -5.99
N ASP A 223 11.08 29.96 -5.15
CA ASP A 223 9.92 29.33 -4.55
C ASP A 223 8.75 29.25 -5.55
N ALA A 224 7.90 28.25 -5.37
CA ALA A 224 6.58 28.22 -5.97
C ALA A 224 5.69 29.27 -5.29
N SER A 225 4.85 29.92 -6.08
CA SER A 225 3.83 30.85 -5.60
C SER A 225 2.49 30.44 -6.17
N LEU A 226 1.52 30.26 -5.29
CA LEU A 226 0.15 29.93 -5.65
C LEU A 226 -0.83 30.79 -4.86
N ASN A 227 -2.05 30.87 -5.37
CA ASN A 227 -3.15 31.58 -4.76
C ASN A 227 -4.30 30.59 -4.55
N ILE A 228 -4.81 30.51 -3.31
CA ILE A 228 -5.94 29.67 -2.94
C ILE A 228 -7.02 30.58 -2.37
N ASP A 229 -8.16 30.67 -3.04
CA ASP A 229 -9.31 31.51 -2.66
C ASP A 229 -8.96 32.99 -2.37
N GLY A 230 -7.93 33.51 -3.04
CA GLY A 230 -7.45 34.90 -2.88
C GLY A 230 -6.27 35.04 -1.91
N TYR A 231 -5.85 33.99 -1.21
CA TYR A 231 -4.69 34.00 -0.33
C TYR A 231 -3.43 33.51 -1.06
N SER A 232 -2.40 34.36 -1.07
CA SER A 232 -1.09 34.01 -1.62
C SER A 232 -0.32 33.11 -0.65
N ILE A 233 0.19 32.02 -1.20
CA ILE A 233 0.97 31.00 -0.51
C ILE A 233 2.30 30.84 -1.27
N THR A 234 3.39 30.72 -0.51
CA THR A 234 4.71 30.41 -1.05
C THR A 234 5.18 29.05 -0.55
N SER A 235 5.94 28.34 -1.38
CA SER A 235 6.47 27.02 -1.04
C SER A 235 7.83 26.82 -1.69
N SER A 236 8.79 26.28 -0.93
CA SER A 236 10.10 25.89 -1.47
C SER A 236 10.04 24.67 -2.39
N SER A 237 8.89 23.98 -2.45
CA SER A 237 8.67 22.80 -3.28
C SER A 237 7.47 22.98 -4.23
N ASN A 238 7.49 22.21 -5.33
CA ASN A 238 6.31 22.02 -6.18
C ASN A 238 5.30 21.04 -5.58
N THR A 239 5.62 20.40 -4.45
CA THR A 239 4.67 19.61 -3.68
C THR A 239 4.32 20.40 -2.42
N VAL A 240 3.13 20.98 -2.42
CA VAL A 240 2.61 21.82 -1.34
C VAL A 240 1.73 20.95 -0.44
N THR A 241 2.11 20.89 0.83
CA THR A 241 1.41 20.14 1.88
C THR A 241 0.92 21.13 2.95
N ASP A 242 0.00 20.68 3.81
CA ASP A 242 -0.47 21.39 5.01
C ASP A 242 -1.22 22.73 4.82
N VAL A 243 -1.34 23.23 3.59
CA VAL A 243 -2.11 24.46 3.31
C VAL A 243 -3.61 24.23 3.41
N ILE A 244 -4.06 23.06 2.96
CA ILE A 244 -5.42 22.58 3.18
C ILE A 244 -5.28 21.26 3.93
N SER A 245 -5.93 21.14 5.10
CA SER A 245 -5.85 19.94 5.94
C SER A 245 -6.14 18.68 5.13
N GLY A 246 -5.20 17.74 5.17
CA GLY A 246 -5.30 16.46 4.50
C GLY A 246 -5.20 16.47 2.97
N VAL A 247 -4.79 17.59 2.36
CA VAL A 247 -4.62 17.74 0.90
C VAL A 247 -3.16 18.01 0.58
N THR A 248 -2.64 17.30 -0.41
CA THR A 248 -1.33 17.58 -1.01
C THR A 248 -1.52 17.99 -2.47
N LEU A 249 -0.97 19.15 -2.82
CA LEU A 249 -1.03 19.74 -4.15
C LEU A 249 0.32 19.57 -4.84
N THR A 250 0.36 18.95 -6.02
CA THR A 250 1.57 18.85 -6.84
C THR A 250 1.44 19.76 -8.06
N LEU A 251 2.27 20.81 -8.08
CA LEU A 251 2.28 21.87 -9.08
C LEU A 251 3.14 21.45 -10.28
N LYS A 252 2.53 21.41 -11.47
CA LYS A 252 3.18 20.97 -12.72
C LYS A 252 3.40 22.12 -13.70
N LYS A 253 2.45 23.06 -13.79
CA LYS A 253 2.48 24.22 -14.68
C LYS A 253 1.85 25.45 -13.99
N THR A 254 2.01 26.62 -14.59
CA THR A 254 1.36 27.86 -14.16
C THR A 254 0.02 28.06 -14.88
N ASN A 255 -0.92 28.76 -14.24
CA ASN A 255 -2.24 29.09 -14.79
C ASN A 255 -2.71 30.51 -14.37
N THR A 256 -1.80 31.48 -14.42
CA THR A 256 -2.08 32.88 -14.05
C THR A 256 -3.26 33.46 -14.85
N GLY A 257 -4.24 34.00 -14.15
CA GLY A 257 -5.50 34.53 -14.68
C GLY A 257 -6.58 33.47 -14.92
N GLU A 258 -6.27 32.19 -14.75
CA GLU A 258 -7.13 31.06 -15.16
C GLU A 258 -7.24 30.02 -14.04
N PRO A 259 -7.86 30.34 -12.90
CA PRO A 259 -7.88 29.47 -11.72
C PRO A 259 -8.58 28.14 -11.99
N ILE A 260 -8.02 27.07 -11.43
CA ILE A 260 -8.58 25.72 -11.41
C ILE A 260 -9.45 25.58 -10.16
N LYS A 261 -10.68 25.10 -10.32
CA LYS A 261 -11.56 24.75 -9.23
C LYS A 261 -11.31 23.32 -8.79
N LEU A 262 -10.86 23.15 -7.55
CA LEU A 262 -10.77 21.88 -6.85
C LEU A 262 -12.04 21.66 -6.02
N ALA A 263 -12.80 20.62 -6.33
CA ALA A 263 -13.92 20.17 -5.50
C ALA A 263 -13.55 18.86 -4.82
N ILE A 264 -13.60 18.84 -3.49
CA ILE A 264 -13.38 17.63 -2.66
C ILE A 264 -14.76 17.16 -2.19
N THR A 265 -15.07 15.90 -2.49
CA THR A 265 -16.33 15.26 -2.13
C THR A 265 -16.07 13.89 -1.53
N GLU A 266 -17.06 13.33 -0.84
CA GLU A 266 -16.95 11.97 -0.36
C GLU A 266 -16.98 10.97 -1.52
N ASP A 267 -16.17 9.92 -1.39
CA ASP A 267 -16.20 8.80 -2.33
C ASP A 267 -17.09 7.67 -1.80
N GLN A 268 -18.40 7.86 -1.92
CA GLN A 268 -19.39 6.83 -1.54
C GLN A 268 -19.21 5.53 -2.34
N SER A 269 -18.73 5.62 -3.59
CA SER A 269 -18.45 4.44 -4.41
C SER A 269 -17.30 3.63 -3.82
N ALA A 270 -16.23 4.28 -3.38
CA ALA A 270 -15.12 3.60 -2.70
C ALA A 270 -15.55 2.99 -1.35
N ILE A 271 -16.40 3.69 -0.58
CA ILE A 271 -16.99 3.14 0.66
C ILE A 271 -17.81 1.87 0.34
N SER A 272 -18.71 1.93 -0.64
CA SER A 272 -19.51 0.78 -1.07
C SER A 272 -18.63 -0.35 -1.60
N GLY A 273 -17.53 -0.04 -2.28
CA GLY A 273 -16.53 -1.00 -2.75
C GLY A 273 -15.88 -1.77 -1.60
N LYS A 274 -15.46 -1.07 -0.55
CA LYS A 274 -14.90 -1.70 0.67
C LYS A 274 -15.89 -2.64 1.33
N VAL A 275 -17.14 -2.19 1.50
CA VAL A 275 -18.19 -3.03 2.11
C VAL A 275 -18.50 -4.26 1.24
N SER A 276 -18.55 -4.09 -0.08
CA SER A 276 -18.78 -5.20 -1.02
C SER A 276 -17.68 -6.26 -0.95
N ALA A 277 -16.42 -5.83 -0.85
CA ALA A 277 -15.28 -6.72 -0.70
C ALA A 277 -15.30 -7.44 0.66
N MET A 278 -15.66 -6.76 1.76
CA MET A 278 -15.88 -7.41 3.05
C MET A 278 -16.97 -8.49 2.98
N VAL A 279 -18.11 -8.17 2.37
CA VAL A 279 -19.23 -9.13 2.15
C VAL A 279 -18.76 -10.33 1.33
N SER A 280 -17.92 -10.12 0.31
CA SER A 280 -17.36 -11.19 -0.52
C SER A 280 -16.41 -12.11 0.27
N SER A 281 -15.58 -11.54 1.14
CA SER A 281 -14.72 -12.31 2.05
C SER A 281 -15.53 -13.14 3.04
N ILE A 282 -16.61 -12.59 3.60
CA ILE A 282 -17.54 -13.33 4.46
C ILE A 282 -18.20 -14.47 3.68
N ASN A 283 -18.67 -14.21 2.45
CA ASN A 283 -19.28 -15.22 1.60
C ASN A 283 -18.33 -16.36 1.26
N SER A 284 -17.04 -16.10 1.15
CA SER A 284 -16.03 -17.14 0.91
C SER A 284 -15.95 -18.11 2.11
N ILE A 285 -16.01 -17.58 3.34
CA ILE A 285 -16.07 -18.37 4.57
C ILE A 285 -17.38 -19.17 4.63
N LEU A 286 -18.53 -18.53 4.39
CA LEU A 286 -19.84 -19.19 4.41
C LEU A 286 -19.94 -20.31 3.35
N SER A 287 -19.40 -20.07 2.15
CA SER A 287 -19.33 -21.06 1.07
C SER A 287 -18.44 -22.24 1.42
N TYR A 288 -17.29 -21.98 2.07
CA TYR A 288 -16.42 -23.04 2.56
C TYR A 288 -17.12 -23.90 3.61
N ILE A 289 -17.78 -23.28 4.60
CA ILE A 289 -18.56 -23.98 5.63
C ILE A 289 -19.68 -24.81 4.99
N LYS A 290 -20.39 -24.27 4.00
CA LYS A 290 -21.43 -24.99 3.26
C LYS A 290 -20.86 -26.22 2.56
N THR A 291 -19.74 -26.08 1.85
CA THR A 291 -19.04 -27.17 1.17
C THR A 291 -18.61 -28.27 2.15
N GLN A 292 -18.08 -27.90 3.32
CA GLN A 292 -17.70 -28.86 4.35
C GLN A 292 -18.90 -29.59 4.99
N ASN A 293 -20.10 -29.01 4.93
CA ASN A 293 -21.32 -29.60 5.48
C ASN A 293 -22.22 -30.27 4.41
N THR A 294 -21.77 -30.38 3.17
CA THR A 294 -22.54 -31.02 2.10
C THR A 294 -22.24 -32.52 2.05
N TYR A 295 -23.27 -33.36 2.04
CA TYR A 295 -23.14 -34.81 1.80
C TYR A 295 -23.43 -35.11 0.32
N ALA A 296 -22.46 -35.69 -0.38
CA ALA A 296 -22.55 -35.96 -1.82
C ALA A 296 -23.34 -37.24 -2.18
N GLY A 297 -24.02 -37.86 -1.21
CA GLY A 297 -24.86 -39.05 -1.43
C GLY A 297 -24.19 -40.37 -1.09
N GLU A 298 -24.95 -41.45 -1.24
CA GLU A 298 -24.56 -42.82 -0.86
C GLU A 298 -23.30 -43.27 -1.64
N GLY A 299 -22.32 -43.82 -0.94
CA GLY A 299 -21.03 -44.22 -1.51
C GLY A 299 -19.95 -43.12 -1.56
N SER A 300 -20.29 -41.86 -1.28
CA SER A 300 -19.30 -40.76 -1.18
C SER A 300 -18.76 -40.62 0.24
N LYS A 301 -17.45 -40.35 0.36
CA LYS A 301 -16.83 -40.01 1.64
C LYS A 301 -17.33 -38.63 2.10
N PRO A 302 -17.73 -38.45 3.38
CA PRO A 302 -18.05 -37.14 3.91
C PRO A 302 -16.89 -36.14 3.73
N SER A 303 -17.23 -34.86 3.59
CA SER A 303 -16.24 -33.79 3.69
C SER A 303 -15.48 -33.88 5.03
N PRO A 304 -14.18 -33.55 5.08
CA PRO A 304 -13.34 -33.77 6.26
C PRO A 304 -13.88 -33.16 7.56
N LEU A 305 -14.56 -32.01 7.46
CA LEU A 305 -15.10 -31.25 8.60
C LEU A 305 -16.64 -31.31 8.69
N MET A 306 -17.27 -32.34 8.13
CA MET A 306 -18.72 -32.48 8.19
C MET A 306 -19.20 -32.58 9.66
N GLY A 307 -20.13 -31.70 10.04
CA GLY A 307 -20.66 -31.66 11.41
C GLY A 307 -19.69 -31.05 12.44
N ASP A 308 -18.62 -30.40 11.99
CA ASP A 308 -17.66 -29.75 12.88
C ASP A 308 -18.27 -28.57 13.64
N ILE A 309 -18.15 -28.57 14.96
CA ILE A 309 -18.74 -27.56 15.84
C ILE A 309 -18.08 -26.19 15.70
N ASN A 310 -16.78 -26.12 15.38
CA ASN A 310 -16.07 -24.86 15.24
C ASN A 310 -16.55 -24.12 13.99
N LEU A 311 -16.76 -24.84 12.88
CA LEU A 311 -17.34 -24.27 11.67
C LEU A 311 -18.75 -23.71 11.93
N GLN A 312 -19.58 -24.43 12.69
CA GLN A 312 -20.91 -23.94 13.05
C GLN A 312 -20.85 -22.73 13.99
N THR A 313 -19.89 -22.71 14.92
CA THR A 313 -19.72 -21.58 15.84
C THR A 313 -19.29 -20.33 15.11
N VAL A 314 -18.36 -20.42 14.15
CA VAL A 314 -17.96 -19.29 13.29
C VAL A 314 -19.15 -18.80 12.46
N ARG A 315 -19.93 -19.69 11.84
CA ARG A 315 -21.14 -19.31 11.10
C ARG A 315 -22.15 -18.58 12.00
N SER A 316 -22.37 -19.08 13.21
CA SER A 316 -23.25 -18.45 14.20
C SER A 316 -22.74 -17.08 14.61
N SER A 317 -21.41 -16.92 14.77
CA SER A 317 -20.77 -15.67 15.14
C SER A 317 -20.92 -14.61 14.04
N ILE A 318 -20.69 -14.97 12.78
CA ILE A 318 -20.93 -14.10 11.61
C ILE A 318 -22.40 -13.68 11.55
N THR A 319 -23.31 -14.64 11.74
CA THR A 319 -24.75 -14.37 11.70
C THR A 319 -25.13 -13.40 12.83
N SER A 320 -24.64 -13.62 14.04
CA SER A 320 -24.93 -12.78 15.20
C SER A 320 -24.41 -11.36 15.02
N ALA A 321 -23.20 -11.19 14.46
CA ALA A 321 -22.60 -9.88 14.20
C ALA A 321 -23.46 -8.99 13.27
N LEU A 322 -24.21 -9.58 12.33
CA LEU A 322 -25.09 -8.83 11.42
C LEU A 322 -26.38 -8.34 12.08
N PHE A 323 -26.82 -9.03 13.13
CA PHE A 323 -28.02 -8.68 13.90
C PHE A 323 -27.70 -7.89 15.17
N GLU A 324 -26.42 -7.61 15.43
CA GLU A 324 -26.02 -6.75 16.53
C GLU A 324 -26.54 -5.33 16.30
N GLU A 325 -27.26 -4.79 17.29
CA GLU A 325 -27.75 -3.43 17.25
C GLU A 325 -26.68 -2.46 17.75
N VAL A 326 -26.56 -1.33 17.06
CA VAL A 326 -25.72 -0.22 17.51
C VAL A 326 -26.52 0.70 18.42
N GLU A 327 -26.15 0.71 19.70
CA GLU A 327 -26.69 1.67 20.66
C GLU A 327 -26.40 3.12 20.24
N GLY A 328 -27.39 4.00 20.41
CA GLY A 328 -27.29 5.41 20.03
C GLY A 328 -27.75 5.72 18.60
N ASN A 329 -27.88 4.71 17.73
CA ASN A 329 -28.48 4.92 16.41
C ASN A 329 -30.03 4.93 16.50
N SER A 330 -30.66 5.81 15.72
CA SER A 330 -32.11 5.97 15.70
C SER A 330 -32.78 5.18 14.57
N THR A 331 -32.27 5.32 13.34
CA THR A 331 -32.89 4.79 12.12
C THR A 331 -32.18 3.55 11.63
N TYR A 332 -30.85 3.62 11.51
CA TYR A 332 -30.03 2.52 11.02
C TYR A 332 -29.33 1.81 12.17
N LYS A 333 -29.94 0.76 12.72
CA LYS A 333 -29.42 0.07 13.91
C LYS A 333 -28.60 -1.18 13.62
N THR A 334 -28.82 -1.82 12.47
CA THR A 334 -28.26 -3.14 12.13
C THR A 334 -27.69 -3.17 10.72
N ALA A 335 -26.88 -4.18 10.40
CA ALA A 335 -26.35 -4.38 9.04
C ALA A 335 -27.49 -4.53 7.99
N SER A 336 -28.60 -5.16 8.37
CA SER A 336 -29.78 -5.29 7.52
C SER A 336 -30.46 -3.95 7.22
N SER A 337 -30.48 -3.01 8.18
CA SER A 337 -31.07 -1.67 7.97
C SER A 337 -30.33 -0.83 6.94
N ILE A 338 -29.04 -1.12 6.72
CA ILE A 338 -28.20 -0.45 5.71
C ILE A 338 -28.06 -1.27 4.41
N GLY A 339 -28.84 -2.35 4.26
CA GLY A 339 -28.89 -3.13 3.01
C GLY A 339 -27.95 -4.34 2.93
N ILE A 340 -27.31 -4.76 4.03
CA ILE A 340 -26.55 -6.02 4.10
C ILE A 340 -27.47 -7.13 4.61
N THR A 341 -27.85 -8.07 3.74
CA THR A 341 -28.88 -9.08 4.09
C THR A 341 -28.49 -10.50 3.66
N PHE A 342 -29.12 -11.51 4.25
CA PHE A 342 -28.98 -12.90 3.81
C PHE A 342 -29.87 -13.20 2.61
N GLY A 343 -29.26 -13.78 1.57
CA GLY A 343 -29.96 -14.45 0.48
C GLY A 343 -30.56 -15.78 0.93
N LYS A 344 -31.49 -16.31 0.11
CA LYS A 344 -32.17 -17.58 0.36
C LYS A 344 -31.22 -18.79 0.44
N ASP A 345 -30.04 -18.67 -0.17
CA ASP A 345 -29.00 -19.70 -0.22
C ASP A 345 -28.04 -19.66 0.98
N GLY A 346 -28.23 -18.71 1.90
CA GLY A 346 -27.39 -18.47 3.07
C GLY A 346 -26.17 -17.59 2.81
N SER A 347 -26.02 -17.00 1.62
CA SER A 347 -25.00 -16.00 1.33
C SER A 347 -25.44 -14.60 1.77
N LEU A 348 -24.49 -13.68 1.92
CA LEU A 348 -24.74 -12.26 2.15
C LEU A 348 -24.76 -11.48 0.85
N THR A 349 -25.63 -10.49 0.78
CA THR A 349 -25.73 -9.54 -0.33
C THR A 349 -25.73 -8.11 0.20
N LEU A 350 -25.10 -7.21 -0.56
CA LEU A 350 -25.20 -5.77 -0.34
C LEU A 350 -26.15 -5.19 -1.39
N ASN A 351 -27.28 -4.63 -0.95
CA ASN A 351 -28.12 -3.80 -1.81
C ASN A 351 -27.49 -2.41 -1.93
N THR A 352 -26.79 -2.15 -3.03
CA THR A 352 -26.04 -0.92 -3.25
C THR A 352 -26.93 0.33 -3.30
N THR A 353 -28.18 0.20 -3.78
CA THR A 353 -29.15 1.30 -3.78
C THR A 353 -29.54 1.66 -2.35
N THR A 354 -30.01 0.68 -1.56
CA THR A 354 -30.38 0.91 -0.15
C THR A 354 -29.21 1.44 0.67
N PHE A 355 -28.01 0.91 0.43
CA PHE A 355 -26.79 1.37 1.11
C PHE A 355 -26.44 2.82 0.75
N SER A 356 -26.54 3.19 -0.52
CA SER A 356 -26.29 4.56 -0.97
C SER A 356 -27.33 5.53 -0.41
N ASP A 357 -28.60 5.15 -0.40
CA ASP A 357 -29.69 5.94 0.20
C ASP A 357 -29.47 6.15 1.70
N ALA A 358 -29.00 5.11 2.41
CA ALA A 358 -28.67 5.20 3.83
C ALA A 358 -27.48 6.12 4.10
N LEU A 359 -26.41 6.04 3.30
CA LEU A 359 -25.25 6.94 3.40
C LEU A 359 -25.66 8.40 3.18
N ASN A 360 -26.54 8.68 2.23
CA ASN A 360 -27.06 10.02 1.95
C ASN A 360 -27.98 10.53 3.07
N SER A 361 -28.75 9.65 3.70
CA SER A 361 -29.73 10.02 4.73
C SER A 361 -29.08 10.27 6.09
N ASN A 362 -28.24 9.33 6.56
CA ASN A 362 -27.52 9.47 7.82
C ASN A 362 -26.24 8.64 7.82
N LYS A 363 -25.19 9.20 7.21
CA LYS A 363 -23.86 8.58 7.16
C LYS A 363 -23.34 8.15 8.52
N SER A 364 -23.48 8.97 9.56
CA SER A 364 -22.90 8.66 10.87
C SER A 364 -23.46 7.35 11.43
N GLU A 365 -24.77 7.14 11.32
CA GLU A 365 -25.39 5.90 11.78
C GLU A 365 -24.92 4.69 10.94
N VAL A 366 -24.82 4.84 9.61
CA VAL A 366 -24.31 3.79 8.72
C VAL A 366 -22.87 3.42 9.08
N ILE A 367 -21.99 4.40 9.26
CA ILE A 367 -20.59 4.17 9.63
C ILE A 367 -20.50 3.51 11.00
N ASN A 368 -21.33 3.87 11.98
CA ASN A 368 -21.35 3.20 13.28
C ASN A 368 -21.73 1.71 13.15
N VAL A 369 -22.73 1.38 12.31
CA VAL A 369 -23.11 -0.01 12.02
C VAL A 369 -21.96 -0.78 11.37
N LEU A 370 -21.31 -0.19 10.36
CA LEU A 370 -20.20 -0.85 9.68
C LEU A 370 -18.98 -1.05 10.59
N THR A 371 -18.65 -0.02 11.37
CA THR A 371 -17.56 -0.05 12.36
C THR A 371 -17.80 -1.15 13.40
N ARG A 372 -19.04 -1.22 13.93
CA ARG A 372 -19.43 -2.28 14.87
C ARG A 372 -19.32 -3.66 14.24
N LEU A 373 -19.85 -3.82 13.02
CA LEU A 373 -19.78 -5.08 12.30
C LEU A 373 -18.32 -5.53 12.09
N GLY A 374 -17.45 -4.62 11.67
CA GLY A 374 -16.01 -4.87 11.50
C GLY A 374 -15.34 -5.32 12.81
N ASP A 375 -15.58 -4.58 13.90
CA ASP A 375 -15.02 -4.89 15.23
C ASP A 375 -15.50 -6.25 15.77
N THR A 376 -16.80 -6.53 15.70
CA THR A 376 -17.36 -7.81 16.16
C THR A 376 -16.83 -8.98 15.33
N LEU A 377 -16.75 -8.83 14.00
CA LEU A 377 -16.16 -9.86 13.14
C LEU A 377 -14.70 -10.11 13.50
N LYS A 378 -13.89 -9.06 13.61
CA LYS A 378 -12.48 -9.14 14.00
C LYS A 378 -12.28 -9.82 15.35
N THR A 379 -13.04 -9.40 16.37
CA THR A 379 -12.98 -9.97 17.72
C THR A 379 -13.32 -11.45 17.72
N ASN A 380 -14.40 -11.84 17.03
CA ASN A 380 -14.80 -13.24 16.92
C ASN A 380 -13.74 -14.08 16.19
N MET A 381 -13.05 -13.52 15.21
CA MET A 381 -12.04 -14.23 14.42
C MET A 381 -10.72 -14.42 15.18
N ASN A 382 -10.34 -13.50 16.06
CA ASN A 382 -9.15 -13.64 16.92
C ASN A 382 -9.21 -14.87 17.84
N VAL A 383 -10.41 -15.39 18.13
CA VAL A 383 -10.57 -16.62 18.92
C VAL A 383 -10.14 -17.87 18.13
N TYR A 384 -10.20 -17.83 16.80
CA TYR A 384 -9.97 -18.97 15.92
C TYR A 384 -8.69 -18.89 15.10
N VAL A 385 -8.11 -17.70 14.97
CA VAL A 385 -6.82 -17.47 14.30
C VAL A 385 -5.72 -17.59 15.34
N ASP A 386 -4.80 -18.53 15.11
CA ASP A 386 -3.70 -18.86 16.03
C ASP A 386 -2.79 -17.63 16.31
N PRO A 387 -2.45 -17.30 17.58
CA PRO A 387 -1.45 -16.28 17.90
C PRO A 387 0.00 -16.66 17.54
N PHE A 388 0.27 -17.88 17.04
CA PHE A 388 1.62 -18.39 16.74
C PHE A 388 1.96 -18.57 15.26
N THR A 389 1.28 -17.89 14.34
CA THR A 389 1.82 -17.63 12.99
C THR A 389 2.53 -16.30 12.90
#